data_AF-A0AAT9QQJ9-F1
#
_entry.id   AF-A0AAT9QQJ9-F1
#
_cell.length_a   1.000
_cell.length_b   1.000
_cell.length_c   1.000
_cell.angle_alpha   90.00
_cell.angle_beta   90.00
_cell.angle_gamma   90.00
#
_symmetry.space_group_name_H-M   'P 1'
#
loop_
_entity.id
_entity.type
_entity.pdbx_description
1 polymer ?
#
loop_
_entity_poly.entity_id
_entity_poly.type
_entity_poly.pdbx_seq_one_letter_code
_entity_poly.pdbx_strand_id
1 'polypeptide(L)'
;MAWPYRRRRAALEDLFTEHTLTAPWALCPSATEADTVNEWLSWSAVGLEGIVFKRLDSRHEPSARGWRKYKVRETQEAIVGAFTGPLTAPRTLLLGRFDKGGRPQYTGRTPTLPQTAGHALAPLLAPAGSERPWTSWTFSAGWGTRRP
;
A
#
# COMPACT_ATOMS: atom_id res chain seq x y z
N MET A 1 5.12 34.46 -9.85
CA MET A 1 6.18 33.43 -9.62
C MET A 1 5.74 32.50 -8.50
N ALA A 2 5.75 31.17 -8.71
CA ALA A 2 5.38 30.21 -7.65
C ALA A 2 6.42 30.19 -6.52
N TRP A 3 5.97 30.18 -5.26
CA TRP A 3 6.85 30.17 -4.07
C TRP A 3 7.49 28.79 -3.84
N PRO A 4 8.73 28.74 -3.31
CA PRO A 4 9.36 27.50 -2.87
C PRO A 4 8.60 26.88 -1.70
N TYR A 5 8.68 25.55 -1.53
CA TYR A 5 7.97 24.82 -0.48
C TYR A 5 8.19 25.41 0.91
N ARG A 6 9.42 25.78 1.28
CA ARG A 6 9.72 26.38 2.60
C ARG A 6 8.84 27.59 2.92
N ARG A 7 8.63 28.47 1.93
CA ARG A 7 7.84 29.70 2.10
C ARG A 7 6.34 29.39 2.17
N ARG A 8 5.89 28.41 1.37
CA ARG A 8 4.49 27.96 1.41
C ARG A 8 4.15 27.26 2.72
N ARG A 9 5.09 26.51 3.29
CA ARG A 9 4.91 25.85 4.59
C ARG A 9 4.83 26.86 5.72
N ALA A 10 5.78 27.81 5.79
CA ALA A 10 5.74 28.89 6.78
C ALA A 10 4.41 29.67 6.71
N ALA A 11 3.99 30.12 5.52
CA ALA A 11 2.73 30.84 5.37
C ALA A 11 1.49 30.02 5.80
N LEU A 12 1.53 28.68 5.69
CA LEU A 12 0.46 27.82 6.17
C LEU A 12 0.48 27.70 7.71
N GLU A 13 1.66 27.65 8.33
CA GLU A 13 1.83 27.64 9.79
C GLU A 13 1.42 28.98 10.41
N ASP A 14 1.78 30.09 9.77
CA ASP A 14 1.36 31.44 10.15
C ASP A 14 -0.16 31.54 10.11
N LEU A 15 -0.80 31.10 9.02
CA LEU A 15 -2.27 31.09 8.89
C LEU A 15 -2.96 30.27 10.01
N PHE A 16 -2.39 29.14 10.42
CA PHE A 16 -2.92 28.38 11.56
C PHE A 16 -2.79 29.15 12.88
N THR A 17 -1.68 29.84 13.07
CA THR A 17 -1.40 30.62 14.29
C THR A 17 -2.28 31.86 14.36
N GLU A 18 -2.29 32.68 13.31
CA GLU A 18 -3.04 33.93 13.21
C GLU A 18 -4.55 33.72 13.41
N HIS A 19 -5.09 32.63 12.88
CA HIS A 19 -6.51 32.30 13.01
C HIS A 19 -6.83 31.33 14.15
N THR A 20 -5.83 30.95 14.97
CA THR A 20 -5.99 29.97 16.06
C THR A 20 -6.73 28.70 15.60
N LEU A 21 -6.35 28.19 14.43
CA LEU A 21 -7.03 27.04 13.83
C LEU A 21 -6.73 25.78 14.64
N THR A 22 -7.80 25.17 15.15
CA THR A 22 -7.77 23.90 15.87
C THR A 22 -8.82 22.96 15.28
N ALA A 23 -9.19 21.88 15.98
CA ALA A 23 -10.15 20.89 15.50
C ALA A 23 -11.40 21.55 14.87
N PRO A 24 -11.84 21.11 13.67
CA PRO A 24 -11.44 19.89 12.97
C PRO A 24 -10.18 20.02 12.10
N TRP A 25 -9.53 21.19 12.09
CA TRP A 25 -8.35 21.45 11.27
C TRP A 25 -7.08 20.99 11.98
N ALA A 26 -6.17 20.36 11.23
CA ALA A 26 -4.87 19.95 11.73
C ALA A 26 -3.79 20.20 10.67
N LEU A 27 -2.64 20.75 11.09
CA LEU A 27 -1.45 20.76 10.26
C LEU A 27 -0.90 19.35 10.16
N CYS A 28 -0.64 18.90 8.93
CA CYS A 28 0.16 17.70 8.73
C CYS A 28 1.56 17.96 9.32
N PRO A 29 2.08 17.08 10.21
CA PRO A 29 3.43 17.18 10.73
C PRO A 29 4.47 17.25 9.59
N SER A 30 5.52 18.04 9.78
CA SER A 30 6.63 18.19 8.82
C SER A 30 7.93 18.38 9.58
N ALA A 31 8.98 17.68 9.15
CA ALA A 31 10.31 17.75 9.75
C ALA A 31 11.38 17.74 8.67
N THR A 32 12.53 18.35 8.97
CA THR A 32 13.77 18.28 8.18
C THR A 32 14.79 17.34 8.80
N GLU A 33 14.63 17.02 10.09
CA GLU A 33 15.55 16.18 10.86
C GLU A 33 15.30 14.69 10.59
N ALA A 34 16.37 13.96 10.30
CA ALA A 34 16.28 12.54 9.98
C ALA A 34 15.77 11.70 11.16
N ASP A 35 16.13 12.04 12.39
CA ASP A 35 15.73 11.28 13.58
C ASP A 35 14.23 11.34 13.82
N THR A 36 13.61 12.52 13.65
CA THR A 36 12.16 12.68 13.71
C THR A 36 11.45 11.85 12.64
N VAL A 37 12.03 11.80 11.43
CA VAL A 37 11.49 10.98 10.34
C VAL A 37 11.59 9.49 10.67
N ASN A 38 12.71 9.03 11.24
CA ASN A 38 12.90 7.64 11.64
C ASN A 38 11.92 7.24 12.74
N GLU A 39 11.68 8.11 13.71
CA GLU A 39 10.65 7.90 14.74
C GLU A 39 9.26 7.74 14.11
N TRP A 40 8.85 8.64 13.20
CA TRP A 40 7.55 8.52 12.54
C TRP A 40 7.40 7.22 11.76
N LEU A 41 8.47 6.71 11.15
CA LEU A 41 8.42 5.45 10.42
C LEU A 41 8.17 4.23 11.33
N SER A 42 8.34 4.35 12.64
CA SER A 42 7.95 3.30 13.60
C SER A 42 6.46 3.34 13.97
N TRP A 43 5.70 4.33 13.49
CA TRP A 43 4.30 4.56 13.85
C TRP A 43 3.30 3.86 12.90
N SER A 44 3.72 2.81 12.18
CA SER A 44 2.81 2.06 11.29
C SER A 44 1.57 1.52 12.01
N ALA A 45 1.72 1.11 13.28
CA ALA A 45 0.65 0.58 14.12
C ALA A 45 -0.48 1.59 14.41
N VAL A 46 -0.18 2.89 14.39
CA VAL A 46 -1.18 3.95 14.59
C VAL A 46 -1.74 4.50 13.27
N GLY A 47 -1.53 3.78 12.16
CA GLY A 47 -2.12 4.07 10.86
C GLY A 47 -1.29 4.99 9.96
N LEU A 48 -0.05 5.31 10.33
CA LEU A 48 0.86 6.04 9.45
C LEU A 48 1.35 5.12 8.32
N GLU A 49 0.90 5.37 7.09
CA GLU A 49 1.33 4.57 5.92
C GLU A 49 2.79 4.84 5.50
N GLY A 50 3.29 6.04 5.78
CA GLY A 50 4.62 6.47 5.40
C GLY A 50 4.75 7.99 5.32
N ILE A 51 5.79 8.45 4.61
CA ILE A 51 6.21 9.84 4.54
C ILE A 51 6.32 10.34 3.10
N VAL A 52 6.15 11.65 2.91
CA VAL A 52 6.31 12.32 1.62
C VAL A 52 7.47 13.30 1.71
N PHE A 53 8.53 13.05 0.94
CA PHE A 53 9.66 13.95 0.81
C PHE A 53 9.38 15.00 -0.26
N LYS A 54 9.52 16.27 0.13
CA LYS A 54 9.39 17.44 -0.74
C LYS A 54 10.69 18.24 -0.64
N ARG A 55 11.27 18.64 -1.76
CA ARG A 55 12.46 19.51 -1.72
C ARG A 55 12.05 20.90 -1.22
N LEU A 56 12.80 21.47 -0.29
CA LEU A 56 12.48 22.78 0.33
C LEU A 56 12.45 23.93 -0.68
N ASP A 57 13.28 23.84 -1.72
CA ASP A 57 13.42 24.80 -2.82
C ASP A 57 12.43 24.57 -3.97
N SER A 58 11.72 23.44 -3.99
CA SER A 58 10.80 23.12 -5.09
C SER A 58 9.58 24.02 -5.11
N ARG A 59 9.17 24.41 -6.33
CA ARG A 59 7.89 25.07 -6.59
C ARG A 59 6.77 24.02 -6.61
N HIS A 60 5.53 24.47 -6.43
CA HIS A 60 4.39 23.62 -6.70
C HIS A 60 4.16 23.54 -8.21
N GLU A 61 4.19 22.33 -8.74
CA GLU A 61 3.94 22.05 -10.15
C GLU A 61 2.69 21.15 -10.23
N PRO A 62 1.53 21.73 -10.56
CA PRO A 62 0.30 20.96 -10.75
C PRO A 62 0.53 19.86 -11.79
N SER A 63 -0.02 18.67 -11.51
CA SER A 63 0.08 17.48 -12.37
C SER A 63 1.49 16.92 -12.57
N ALA A 64 2.52 17.44 -11.90
CA ALA A 64 3.88 16.91 -11.95
C ALA A 64 4.15 15.85 -10.86
N ARG A 65 5.07 14.93 -11.14
CA ARG A 65 5.55 13.90 -10.19
C ARG A 65 6.83 14.37 -9.46
N GLY A 66 6.76 15.52 -8.80
CA GLY A 66 7.92 16.16 -8.16
C GLY A 66 8.21 15.71 -6.71
N TRP A 67 7.35 14.90 -6.10
CA TRP A 67 7.49 14.46 -4.70
C TRP A 67 7.80 12.97 -4.61
N ARG A 68 8.64 12.60 -3.64
CA ARG A 68 8.99 11.20 -3.37
C ARG A 68 8.14 10.69 -2.20
N LYS A 69 7.60 9.48 -2.34
CA LYS A 69 6.81 8.83 -1.29
C LYS A 69 7.59 7.62 -0.79
N TYR A 70 7.78 7.53 0.52
CA TYR A 70 8.32 6.35 1.17
C TYR A 70 7.20 5.74 1.99
N LYS A 71 6.86 4.47 1.73
CA LYS A 71 5.80 3.75 2.42
C LYS A 71 6.43 2.67 3.28
N VAL A 72 6.02 2.59 4.55
CA VAL A 72 6.34 1.44 5.39
C VAL A 72 5.63 0.23 4.80
N ARG A 73 6.33 -0.90 4.71
CA ARG A 73 5.79 -2.14 4.17
C ARG A 73 6.02 -3.25 5.15
N GLU A 74 4.96 -3.98 5.46
CA GLU A 74 5.03 -5.24 6.16
C GLU A 74 4.81 -6.36 5.16
N THR A 75 5.55 -7.44 5.34
CA THR A 75 5.41 -8.66 4.54
C THR A 75 4.91 -9.78 5.42
N GLN A 76 4.08 -10.64 4.84
CA GLN A 76 3.51 -11.79 5.49
C GLN A 76 3.47 -12.93 4.48
N GLU A 77 3.73 -14.14 4.95
CA GLU A 77 3.57 -15.34 4.14
C GLU A 77 2.08 -15.63 3.90
N ALA A 78 1.78 -16.13 2.70
CA ALA A 78 0.44 -16.52 2.31
C ALA A 78 0.47 -17.78 1.43
N ILE A 79 -0.64 -18.52 1.47
CA ILE A 79 -0.84 -19.73 0.70
C ILE A 79 -1.52 -19.36 -0.62
N VAL A 80 -0.98 -19.86 -1.73
CA VAL A 80 -1.65 -19.78 -3.03
C VAL A 80 -2.73 -20.86 -3.08
N GLY A 81 -4.00 -20.47 -3.09
CA GLY A 81 -5.09 -21.44 -3.24
C GLY A 81 -5.74 -21.44 -4.62
N ALA A 82 -5.48 -20.42 -5.44
CA ALA A 82 -5.88 -20.40 -6.85
C ALA A 82 -5.02 -19.43 -7.67
N PHE A 83 -5.09 -19.55 -8.99
CA PHE A 83 -4.48 -18.60 -9.92
C PHE A 83 -5.35 -18.41 -11.17
N THR A 84 -5.08 -17.34 -11.92
CA THR A 84 -5.69 -17.10 -13.23
C THR A 84 -4.67 -17.30 -14.36
N GLY A 85 -5.15 -17.59 -15.57
CA GLY A 85 -4.30 -17.91 -16.72
C GLY A 85 -3.91 -19.38 -16.79
N PRO A 86 -3.09 -19.77 -17.77
CA PRO A 86 -2.61 -21.15 -17.91
C PRO A 86 -1.63 -21.50 -16.78
N LEU A 87 -1.58 -22.77 -16.36
CA LEU A 87 -0.64 -23.24 -15.34
C LEU A 87 0.83 -22.97 -15.71
N THR A 88 1.15 -23.02 -17.00
CA THR A 88 2.49 -22.72 -17.53
C THR A 88 2.87 -21.24 -17.43
N ALA A 89 1.88 -20.34 -17.29
CA ALA A 89 2.09 -18.90 -17.15
C ALA A 89 0.97 -18.24 -16.32
N PRO A 90 0.94 -18.47 -14.99
CA PRO A 90 -0.01 -17.84 -14.09
C PRO A 90 0.07 -16.31 -14.17
N ARG A 91 -1.09 -15.66 -14.23
CA ARG A 91 -1.22 -14.20 -14.38
C ARG A 91 -1.52 -13.50 -13.07
N THR A 92 -2.23 -14.15 -12.16
CA THR A 92 -2.57 -13.58 -10.84
C THR A 92 -2.72 -14.72 -9.85
N LEU A 93 -2.23 -14.52 -8.63
CA LEU A 93 -2.39 -15.48 -7.53
C LEU A 93 -3.47 -15.01 -6.57
N LEU A 94 -4.30 -15.94 -6.11
CA LEU A 94 -5.26 -15.74 -5.04
C LEU A 94 -4.67 -16.31 -3.75
N LEU A 95 -4.53 -15.44 -2.77
CA LEU A 95 -3.76 -15.66 -1.56
C LEU A 95 -4.69 -15.77 -0.36
N GLY A 96 -4.36 -16.68 0.55
CA GLY A 96 -5.04 -16.75 1.84
C GLY A 96 -4.17 -17.35 2.92
N ARG A 97 -4.71 -17.37 4.14
CA ARG A 97 -4.04 -17.84 5.36
C ARG A 97 -5.04 -18.59 6.21
N PHE A 98 -4.57 -19.54 7.00
CA PHE A 98 -5.42 -20.16 8.01
C PHE A 98 -5.52 -19.25 9.24
N ASP A 99 -6.72 -19.08 9.76
CA ASP A 99 -6.91 -18.48 11.09
C ASP A 99 -6.48 -19.44 12.20
N LYS A 100 -6.55 -18.98 13.46
CA LYS A 100 -6.19 -19.79 14.63
C LYS A 100 -7.04 -21.07 14.78
N GLY A 101 -8.22 -21.12 14.16
CA GLY A 101 -9.11 -22.29 14.16
C GLY A 101 -8.90 -23.21 12.95
N GLY A 102 -7.85 -23.00 12.15
CA GLY A 102 -7.56 -23.81 10.98
C GLY A 102 -8.52 -23.58 9.81
N ARG A 103 -9.25 -22.46 9.78
CA ARG A 103 -10.14 -22.12 8.65
C ARG A 103 -9.42 -21.22 7.66
N PRO A 104 -9.50 -21.50 6.35
CA PRO A 104 -8.77 -20.72 5.37
C PRO A 104 -9.50 -19.39 5.10
N GLN A 105 -8.76 -18.30 5.18
CA GLN A 105 -9.22 -16.93 5.00
C GLN A 105 -8.55 -16.32 3.78
N TYR A 106 -9.33 -15.79 2.84
CA TYR A 106 -8.78 -15.02 1.72
C TYR A 106 -8.16 -13.73 2.22
N THR A 107 -6.91 -13.48 1.83
CA THR A 107 -6.14 -12.29 2.25
C THR A 107 -5.99 -11.30 1.11
N GLY A 108 -6.11 -11.74 -0.14
CA GLY A 108 -6.07 -10.87 -1.30
C GLY A 108 -5.52 -11.57 -2.54
N ARG A 109 -5.12 -10.77 -3.53
CA ARG A 109 -4.51 -11.28 -4.76
C ARG A 109 -3.32 -10.42 -5.16
N THR A 110 -2.43 -10.99 -5.95
CA THR A 110 -1.35 -10.22 -6.58
C THR A 110 -1.93 -9.27 -7.65
N PRO A 111 -1.19 -8.23 -8.06
CA PRO A 111 -1.42 -7.62 -9.36
C PRO A 111 -1.18 -8.65 -10.48
N THR A 112 -1.41 -8.25 -11.73
CA THR A 112 -0.96 -9.04 -12.87
C THR A 112 0.55 -9.25 -12.78
N LEU A 113 0.95 -10.51 -12.71
CA LEU A 113 2.34 -10.91 -12.65
C LEU A 113 3.03 -10.57 -13.98
N PRO A 114 4.26 -10.03 -13.92
CA PRO A 114 5.14 -10.04 -15.09
C PRO A 114 5.31 -11.47 -15.60
N GLN A 115 5.47 -11.63 -16.92
CA GLN A 115 5.59 -12.95 -17.55
C GLN A 115 6.71 -13.81 -16.93
N THR A 116 7.85 -13.18 -16.62
CA THR A 116 8.99 -13.84 -15.96
C THR A 116 8.63 -14.41 -14.59
N ALA A 117 7.88 -13.65 -13.78
CA ALA A 117 7.41 -14.12 -12.48
C ALA A 117 6.40 -15.25 -12.62
N GLY A 118 5.48 -15.16 -13.58
CA GLY A 118 4.53 -16.24 -13.88
C GLY A 118 5.25 -17.54 -14.23
N HIS A 119 6.17 -17.52 -15.20
CA HIS A 119 6.94 -18.71 -15.59
C HIS A 119 7.77 -19.29 -14.44
N ALA A 120 8.35 -18.44 -13.58
CA ALA A 120 9.12 -18.90 -12.41
C ALA A 120 8.24 -19.60 -11.37
N LEU A 121 6.97 -19.21 -11.25
CA LEU A 121 6.01 -19.79 -10.30
C LEU A 121 5.34 -21.06 -10.84
N ALA A 122 5.19 -21.19 -12.16
CA ALA A 122 4.56 -22.35 -12.80
C ALA A 122 5.02 -23.72 -12.25
N PRO A 123 6.33 -24.02 -12.10
CA PRO A 123 6.78 -25.31 -11.59
C PRO A 123 6.48 -25.54 -10.09
N LEU A 124 6.14 -24.49 -9.35
CA LEU A 124 5.80 -24.56 -7.92
C LEU A 124 4.30 -24.75 -7.69
N LEU A 125 3.49 -24.68 -8.75
CA LEU A 125 2.04 -24.81 -8.69
C LEU A 125 1.62 -26.18 -9.22
N ALA A 126 0.68 -26.79 -8.51
CA ALA A 126 0.01 -28.00 -8.97
C ALA A 126 -1.44 -27.66 -9.38
N PRO A 127 -2.01 -28.38 -10.36
CA PRO A 127 -3.44 -28.39 -10.55
C PRO A 127 -4.13 -28.75 -9.23
N ALA A 128 -5.21 -28.06 -8.91
CA ALA A 128 -5.92 -28.31 -7.67
C ALA A 128 -6.60 -29.70 -7.71
N GLY A 129 -6.35 -30.51 -6.67
CA GLY A 129 -7.02 -31.81 -6.46
C GLY A 129 -8.52 -31.70 -6.17
N SER A 130 -9.14 -32.83 -5.82
CA SER A 130 -10.57 -32.91 -5.45
C SER A 130 -10.89 -32.16 -4.15
N GLU A 131 -9.98 -32.19 -3.17
CA GLU A 131 -10.07 -31.37 -1.97
C GLU A 131 -9.43 -30.00 -2.20
N ARG A 132 -10.26 -28.94 -2.21
CA ARG A 132 -9.81 -27.56 -2.31
C ARG A 132 -10.18 -26.80 -1.02
N PRO A 133 -9.25 -26.02 -0.42
CA PRO A 133 -9.57 -25.22 0.76
C PRO A 133 -10.73 -24.22 0.54
N TRP A 134 -10.98 -23.87 -0.72
CA TRP A 134 -11.94 -22.83 -1.13
C TRP A 134 -13.02 -23.32 -2.10
N THR A 135 -13.45 -24.59 -2.03
CA THR A 135 -14.39 -25.20 -2.99
C THR A 135 -15.73 -24.44 -3.13
N SER A 136 -16.19 -23.74 -2.08
CA SER A 136 -17.44 -22.97 -2.06
C SER A 136 -17.26 -21.47 -2.22
N TRP A 137 -16.07 -21.01 -2.64
CA TRP A 137 -15.77 -19.57 -2.74
C TRP A 137 -15.81 -19.11 -4.19
N THR A 138 -16.55 -18.03 -4.42
CA THR A 138 -16.49 -17.27 -5.68
C THR A 138 -15.62 -16.04 -5.44
N PHE A 139 -14.55 -15.91 -6.21
CA PHE A 139 -13.68 -14.75 -6.15
C PHE A 139 -14.09 -13.75 -7.24
N SER A 140 -14.48 -12.55 -6.85
CA SER A 140 -14.73 -11.46 -7.80
C SER A 140 -13.42 -10.95 -8.41
N ALA A 141 -13.40 -10.73 -9.73
CA ALA A 141 -12.23 -10.20 -10.43
C ALA A 141 -12.01 -8.67 -10.22
N GLY A 142 -12.95 -7.97 -9.58
CA GLY A 142 -12.88 -6.53 -9.29
C GLY A 142 -11.95 -6.19 -8.12
N TRP A 143 -11.34 -5.01 -8.17
CA TRP A 143 -10.69 -4.42 -6.98
C TRP A 143 -11.76 -3.74 -6.11
N GLY A 144 -11.70 -3.91 -4.79
CA GLY A 144 -12.59 -3.23 -3.84
C GLY A 144 -13.92 -3.94 -3.55
N THR A 145 -14.19 -5.10 -4.16
CA THR A 145 -15.34 -5.93 -3.82
C THR A 145 -15.09 -6.67 -2.51
N ARG A 146 -15.83 -6.30 -1.46
CA ARG A 146 -16.00 -7.18 -0.30
C ARG A 146 -16.92 -8.32 -0.69
N ARG A 147 -16.77 -9.47 -0.02
CA ARG A 147 -17.75 -10.55 -0.06
C ARG A 147 -19.14 -9.93 0.20
N PRO A 148 -20.21 -10.33 -0.50
CA PRO A 148 -21.56 -10.01 -0.04
C PRO A 148 -21.77 -10.47 1.39
#